data_AF-H6REP8-F1
#
_entry.id   AF-H6REP8-F1
#
_cell.length_a   1.000
_cell.length_b   1.000
_cell.length_c   1.000
_cell.angle_alpha   90.00
_cell.angle_beta   90.00
_cell.angle_gamma   90.00
#
_symmetry.space_group_name_H-M   'P 1'
#
loop_
_entity.id
_entity.type
_entity.pdbx_description
1 polymer ?
#
loop_
_entity_poly.entity_id
_entity_poly.type
_entity_poly.pdbx_seq_one_letter_code
_entity_poly.pdbx_strand_id
1 'polypeptide(L)' 'MKKNPTAEELLNELENRLSCGDYKDSVHQIKLMTTRDMILEIISK' A
#
# COMPACT_ATOMS: atom_id res chain seq x y z
N MET A 1 7.74 -3.23 14.74
CA MET A 1 7.62 -3.59 13.32
C MET A 1 8.56 -4.73 13.02
N LYS A 2 8.08 -5.82 12.38
CA LYS A 2 8.96 -6.88 11.87
C LYS A 2 9.94 -6.26 10.86
N LYS A 3 11.19 -6.73 10.84
CA LYS A 3 12.24 -6.17 9.98
C LYS A 3 12.04 -6.46 8.48
N ASN A 4 11.21 -7.46 8.15
CA ASN A 4 10.89 -7.87 6.78
C ASN A 4 9.37 -8.15 6.68
N PRO A 5 8.55 -7.15 6.32
CA PRO A 5 7.14 -7.39 6.10
C PRO A 5 6.93 -8.32 4.88
N THR A 6 5.93 -9.19 4.95
CA THR A 6 5.48 -9.93 3.75
C THR A 6 4.78 -8.98 2.78
N ALA A 7 4.62 -9.40 1.52
CA ALA A 7 3.86 -8.62 0.53
C ALA A 7 2.41 -8.37 1.00
N GLU A 8 1.80 -9.35 1.67
CA GLU A 8 0.47 -9.25 2.27
C GLU A 8 0.43 -8.26 3.44
N GLU A 9 1.43 -8.28 4.34
CA GLU A 9 1.55 -7.30 5.42
C GLU A 9 1.71 -5.87 4.87
N LEU A 10 2.45 -5.71 3.77
CA LEU A 10 2.61 -4.42 3.09
C LEU A 10 1.32 -3.94 2.41
N LEU A 11 0.56 -4.85 1.78
CA LEU A 11 -0.74 -4.52 1.20
C LEU A 11 -1.73 -4.05 2.26
N ASN A 12 -1.82 -4.77 3.37
CA ASN A 12 -2.70 -4.41 4.50
C ASN A 12 -2.33 -3.02 5.06
N GLU A 13 -1.04 -2.70 5.18
CA GLU A 13 -0.59 -1.38 5.62
C GLU A 13 -0.99 -0.27 4.61
N LEU A 14 -0.83 -0.51 3.31
CA LEU A 14 -1.23 0.45 2.28
C LEU A 14 -2.74 0.69 2.28
N GLU A 15 -3.54 -0.37 2.42
CA GLU A 15 -5.00 -0.28 2.52
C GLU A 15 -5.44 0.49 3.77
N ASN A 16 -4.83 0.19 4.92
CA ASN A 16 -5.11 0.91 6.17
C ASN A 16 -4.83 2.41 6.04
N ARG A 17 -3.69 2.78 5.43
CA ARG A 17 -3.34 4.19 5.20
C ARG A 17 -4.35 4.88 4.29
N LEU A 18 -4.74 4.22 3.21
CA LEU A 18 -5.73 4.75 2.28
C LEU A 18 -7.10 4.91 2.95
N SER A 19 -7.55 3.95 3.76
CA SER A 19 -8.84 4.01 4.45
C SER A 19 -8.88 5.05 5.57
N CYS A 20 -7.77 5.26 6.27
CA CYS A 20 -7.67 6.21 7.37
C CYS A 20 -7.38 7.64 6.90
N GLY A 21 -7.20 7.86 5.60
CA GLY A 21 -6.81 9.17 5.09
C GLY A 21 -5.36 9.56 5.42
N ASP A 22 -4.48 8.59 5.70
CA ASP A 22 -3.07 8.82 6.04
C ASP A 22 -2.22 9.13 4.80
N TYR A 23 -2.52 10.27 4.20
CA TYR A 23 -1.79 10.84 3.08
C TYR A 23 -1.79 12.37 3.18
N LYS A 24 -0.78 13.00 2.57
CA LYS A 24 -0.50 14.43 2.76
C LYS A 24 -1.33 15.29 1.82
N ASP A 25 -1.58 14.77 0.64
CA ASP A 25 -2.26 15.41 -0.47
C ASP A 25 -2.73 14.33 -1.46
N SER A 26 -3.44 14.76 -2.50
CA SER A 26 -3.95 13.88 -3.55
C SER A 26 -2.84 13.12 -4.29
N VAL A 27 -1.64 13.71 -4.43
CA VAL A 27 -0.51 13.05 -5.11
C VAL A 27 0.05 11.93 -4.24
N HIS A 28 0.16 12.13 -2.93
CA HIS A 28 0.58 11.09 -1.99
C HIS A 28 -0.43 9.94 -1.97
N GLN A 29 -1.73 10.24 -1.98
CA GLN A 29 -2.79 9.23 -2.08
C GLN A 29 -2.65 8.38 -3.35
N ILE A 30 -2.47 9.01 -4.51
CA ILE A 30 -2.29 8.31 -5.80
C ILE A 30 -1.06 7.39 -5.73
N LYS A 31 0.06 7.85 -5.16
CA LYS A 31 1.27 7.00 -4.99
C LYS A 31 0.99 5.74 -4.18
N LEU A 32 0.23 5.85 -3.08
CA LEU A 32 -0.14 4.69 -2.26
C LEU A 32 -1.04 3.73 -3.05
N MET A 33 -2.02 4.25 -3.80
CA MET A 33 -2.91 3.43 -4.65
C MET A 33 -2.12 2.69 -5.72
N THR A 34 -1.28 3.39 -6.49
CA THR A 34 -0.47 2.77 -7.54
C THR A 34 0.51 1.75 -6.98
N THR A 35 1.11 2.01 -5.82
CA THR A 35 2.00 1.04 -5.16
C THR A 35 1.25 -0.25 -4.79
N ARG A 36 0.06 -0.13 -4.18
CA ARG A 36 -0.80 -1.28 -3.87
C ARG A 36 -1.14 -2.08 -5.12
N ASP A 37 -1.55 -1.39 -6.19
CA ASP A 37 -1.95 -2.03 -7.44
C ASP A 37 -0.78 -2.77 -8.12
N MET A 38 0.42 -2.18 -8.10
CA MET A 38 1.62 -2.84 -8.62
C MET A 38 2.00 -4.09 -7.82
N ILE A 39 1.91 -4.04 -6.49
CA ILE A 39 2.19 -5.22 -5.64
C ILE A 39 1.18 -6.32 -5.97
N LEU A 40 -0.11 -6.00 -6.06
CA LEU A 40 -1.15 -6.96 -6.45
C LEU A 40 -0.87 -7.58 -7.83
N GLU A 41 -0.45 -6.79 -8.81
CA GLU A 41 -0.11 -7.30 -10.14
C GLU A 41 1.07 -8.29 -10.10
N ILE A 42 2.08 -8.02 -9.27
CA ILE A 42 3.26 -8.88 -9.13
C ILE A 42 2.91 -10.21 -8.46
N ILE A 43 2.08 -10.20 -7.41
CA ILE A 43 1.79 -11.41 -6.62
C ILE A 43 0.58 -12.21 -7.12
N SER A 44 -0.28 -11.62 -7.96
CA SER A 44 -1.48 -12.28 -8.51
C SER A 44 -1.26 -12.87 -9.91
N LYS A 45 -0.04 -12.80 -10.43
CA LYS A 45 0.42 -13.50 -11.65
C LYS A 45 1.17 -14.77 -11.26
#